data_AF-A0A538A2L0-F1
#
_entry.id   AF-A0A538A2L0-F1
#
_cell.length_a   1.000
_cell.length_b   1.000
_cell.length_c   1.000
_cell.angle_alpha   90.00
_cell.angle_beta   90.00
_cell.angle_gamma   90.00
#
_symmetry.space_group_name_H-M   'P 1'
#
loop_
_entity.id
_entity.type
_entity.pdbx_description
1 polymer ?
#
loop_
_entity_poly.entity_id
_entity_poly.type
_entity_poly.pdbx_seq_one_letter_code
_entity_poly.pdbx_strand_id
1 'polypeptide(L)'
;MLLLTVATCVAVPAAVAANPLPGHFSFSGTETQDDFCGTGKSVTDTFDIHLNVWSAPNQPVDTRNQSESSFVFTNPENGASVIVHNAYSFSDALISGDPNGINVHEWVFKGNAELLRASDGGVLGHDKGQLVVDVTWDGPEFSGQFLGLQIVTDHGGHGLFATGDCSLFVPALGLG
;
A
#
# COMPACT_ATOMS: atom_id res chain seq x y z
N MET A 1 60.11 3.83 -43.05
CA MET A 1 59.84 3.36 -41.68
C MET A 1 58.46 3.88 -41.31
N LEU A 2 57.45 3.01 -41.41
CA LEU A 2 56.03 3.33 -41.35
C LEU A 2 55.50 2.84 -40.00
N LEU A 3 55.02 3.71 -39.12
CA LEU A 3 54.34 3.31 -37.89
C LEU A 3 52.82 3.42 -38.10
N LEU A 4 52.14 2.28 -38.01
CA LEU A 4 50.69 2.13 -38.08
C LEU A 4 50.15 2.10 -36.64
N THR A 5 49.40 3.11 -36.21
CA THR A 5 48.79 3.16 -34.88
C THR A 5 47.44 2.45 -34.92
N VAL A 6 47.33 1.29 -34.26
CA VAL A 6 46.07 0.54 -34.13
C VAL A 6 45.25 1.14 -32.99
N ALA A 7 44.08 1.69 -33.32
CA ALA A 7 43.10 2.14 -32.34
C ALA A 7 42.27 0.94 -31.87
N THR A 8 42.47 0.52 -30.62
CA THR A 8 41.66 -0.51 -29.97
C THR A 8 40.37 0.10 -29.40
N CYS A 9 39.22 -0.26 -29.97
CA CYS A 9 37.92 -0.02 -29.34
C CYS A 9 37.77 -0.96 -28.13
N VAL A 10 37.88 -0.42 -26.92
CA VAL A 10 37.51 -1.14 -25.70
C VAL A 10 35.98 -1.09 -25.61
N ALA A 11 35.32 -2.19 -25.94
CA ALA A 11 33.90 -2.36 -25.66
C ALA A 11 33.71 -2.38 -24.14
N VAL A 12 33.13 -1.33 -23.58
CA VAL A 12 32.72 -1.30 -22.18
C VAL A 12 31.55 -2.28 -22.05
N PRO A 13 31.64 -3.33 -21.22
CA PRO A 13 30.48 -4.16 -20.95
C PRO A 13 29.41 -3.28 -20.31
N ALA A 14 28.22 -3.22 -20.94
CA ALA A 14 27.06 -2.64 -20.30
C ALA A 14 26.78 -3.48 -19.05
N ALA A 15 27.02 -2.91 -17.88
CA ALA A 15 26.60 -3.51 -16.62
C ALA A 15 25.06 -3.53 -16.62
N VAL A 16 24.49 -4.65 -17.00
CA VAL A 16 23.07 -4.93 -16.76
C VAL A 16 22.94 -5.05 -15.25
N ALA A 17 22.42 -3.99 -14.61
CA ALA A 17 22.01 -4.06 -13.22
C ALA A 17 21.04 -5.24 -13.11
N ALA A 18 21.37 -6.23 -12.27
CA ALA A 18 20.45 -7.31 -11.99
C ALA A 18 19.17 -6.69 -11.41
N ASN A 19 18.01 -7.05 -11.95
CA ASN A 19 16.73 -6.62 -11.37
C ASN A 19 16.73 -6.97 -9.87
N PRO A 20 16.28 -6.06 -8.98
CA PRO A 20 16.18 -6.36 -7.57
C PRO A 20 15.41 -7.67 -7.37
N LEU A 21 15.97 -8.58 -6.57
CA LEU A 21 15.26 -9.79 -6.20
C LEU A 21 14.01 -9.43 -5.37
N PRO A 22 12.92 -10.20 -5.48
CA PRO A 22 11.75 -10.00 -4.63
C PRO A 22 12.13 -10.02 -3.15
N GLY A 23 11.66 -9.04 -2.39
CA GLY A 23 11.74 -9.01 -0.94
C GLY A 23 10.57 -9.76 -0.31
N HIS A 24 10.85 -10.58 0.70
CA HIS A 24 9.86 -11.32 1.46
C HIS A 24 9.96 -10.91 2.92
N PHE A 25 8.86 -10.41 3.49
CA PHE A 25 8.83 -9.87 4.83
C PHE A 25 7.67 -10.44 5.63
N SER A 26 7.91 -10.66 6.91
CA SER A 26 6.90 -11.06 7.88
C SER A 26 7.13 -10.30 9.18
N PHE A 27 6.06 -9.73 9.74
CA PHE A 27 6.10 -9.00 11.00
C PHE A 27 4.84 -9.31 11.79
N SER A 28 4.97 -9.40 13.12
CA SER A 28 3.83 -9.51 14.00
C SER A 28 4.11 -8.78 15.30
N GLY A 29 3.04 -8.34 15.97
CA GLY A 29 3.18 -7.53 17.17
C GLY A 29 1.84 -7.12 17.77
N THR A 30 1.96 -6.37 18.86
CA THR A 30 0.83 -5.74 19.54
C THR A 30 1.22 -4.31 19.88
N GLU A 31 0.32 -3.37 19.62
CA GLU A 31 0.48 -1.97 19.96
C GLU A 31 -0.82 -1.38 20.52
N THR A 32 -0.71 -0.23 21.16
CA THR A 32 -1.87 0.54 21.61
C THR A 32 -1.95 1.80 20.77
N GLN A 33 -3.09 2.00 20.13
CA GLN A 33 -3.43 3.23 19.43
C GLN A 33 -4.19 4.14 20.38
N ASP A 34 -3.57 5.24 20.76
CA ASP A 34 -4.20 6.29 21.57
C ASP A 34 -5.09 7.18 20.68
N ASP A 35 -6.18 7.71 21.26
CA ASP A 35 -7.15 8.55 20.55
C ASP A 35 -7.68 7.92 19.24
N PHE A 36 -8.03 6.63 19.33
CA PHE A 36 -8.45 5.84 18.17
C PHE A 36 -9.68 6.47 17.50
N CYS A 37 -9.56 6.76 16.21
CA CYS A 37 -10.58 7.47 15.43
C CYS A 37 -11.02 8.84 16.02
N GLY A 38 -10.18 9.50 16.81
CA GLY A 38 -10.48 10.81 17.40
C GLY A 38 -11.50 10.77 18.54
N THR A 39 -11.71 9.59 19.14
CA THR A 39 -12.69 9.38 20.22
C THR A 39 -12.16 9.71 21.62
N GLY A 40 -10.87 9.99 21.75
CA GLY A 40 -10.15 10.12 23.02
C GLY A 40 -9.91 8.79 23.75
N LYS A 41 -10.29 7.66 23.14
CA LYS A 41 -10.18 6.32 23.71
C LYS A 41 -9.04 5.53 23.06
N SER A 42 -8.34 4.72 23.85
CA SER A 42 -7.29 3.85 23.33
C SER A 42 -7.84 2.49 22.89
N VAL A 43 -7.25 1.91 21.84
CA VAL A 43 -7.55 0.57 21.33
C VAL A 43 -6.24 -0.21 21.23
N THR A 44 -6.26 -1.47 21.65
CA THR A 44 -5.11 -2.37 21.45
C THR A 44 -5.27 -3.10 20.12
N ASP A 45 -4.26 -3.04 19.27
CA ASP A 45 -4.18 -3.73 17.99
C ASP A 45 -3.14 -4.84 18.07
N THR A 46 -3.50 -6.04 17.64
CA THR A 46 -2.57 -7.15 17.41
C THR A 46 -2.58 -7.53 15.96
N PHE A 47 -1.40 -7.57 15.35
CA PHE A 47 -1.25 -7.74 13.91
C PHE A 47 -0.28 -8.85 13.55
N ASP A 48 -0.54 -9.47 12.42
CA ASP A 48 0.36 -10.37 11.70
C ASP A 48 0.30 -10.01 10.21
N ILE A 49 1.45 -9.72 9.61
CA ILE A 49 1.57 -9.19 8.26
C ILE A 49 2.61 -10.00 7.50
N HIS A 50 2.23 -10.48 6.32
CA HIS A 50 3.08 -11.05 5.30
C HIS A 50 3.08 -10.16 4.05
N LEU A 51 4.27 -9.79 3.59
CA LEU A 51 4.45 -8.87 2.48
C LEU A 51 5.51 -9.38 1.52
N ASN A 52 5.15 -9.47 0.25
CA ASN A 52 6.09 -9.67 -0.85
C ASN A 52 6.21 -8.38 -1.64
N VAL A 53 7.43 -7.89 -1.90
CA VAL A 53 7.67 -6.65 -2.64
C VAL A 53 8.57 -6.92 -3.83
N TRP A 54 8.19 -6.40 -4.98
CA TRP A 54 8.97 -6.37 -6.21
C TRP A 54 9.20 -4.91 -6.58
N SER A 55 10.47 -4.52 -6.68
CA SER A 55 10.85 -3.19 -7.16
C SER A 55 11.55 -3.34 -8.51
N ALA A 56 11.08 -2.60 -9.50
CA ALA A 56 11.60 -2.60 -10.86
C ALA A 56 11.61 -1.15 -11.38
N PRO A 57 12.44 -0.27 -10.81
CA PRO A 57 12.40 1.16 -11.12
C PRO A 57 12.64 1.38 -12.62
N ASN A 58 11.84 2.26 -13.24
CA ASN A 58 11.83 2.57 -14.67
C ASN A 58 11.39 1.40 -15.57
N GLN A 59 10.64 0.43 -15.04
CA GLN A 59 9.87 -0.52 -15.84
C GLN A 59 8.40 -0.06 -15.86
N PRO A 60 7.52 -0.63 -16.72
CA PRO A 60 6.12 -0.20 -16.79
C PRO A 60 5.34 -0.27 -15.47
N VAL A 61 5.88 -0.96 -14.46
CA VAL A 61 5.42 -0.96 -13.07
C VAL A 61 6.66 -0.79 -12.20
N ASP A 62 6.75 0.33 -11.49
CA ASP A 62 7.93 0.69 -10.68
C ASP A 62 7.99 -0.11 -9.39
N THR A 63 6.84 -0.30 -8.76
CA THR A 63 6.70 -1.10 -7.54
C THR A 63 5.44 -1.96 -7.58
N ARG A 64 5.56 -3.20 -7.11
CA ARG A 64 4.43 -4.07 -6.82
C ARG A 64 4.60 -4.72 -5.46
N ASN A 65 3.51 -4.90 -4.74
CA ASN A 65 3.49 -5.77 -3.57
C ASN A 65 2.29 -6.72 -3.58
N GLN A 66 2.41 -7.76 -2.76
CA GLN A 66 1.31 -8.63 -2.35
C GLN A 66 1.35 -8.69 -0.83
N SER A 67 0.24 -8.34 -0.21
CA SER A 67 0.11 -8.30 1.25
C SER A 67 -1.04 -9.21 1.68
N GLU A 68 -0.77 -10.00 2.71
CA GLU A 68 -1.76 -10.71 3.49
C GLU A 68 -1.53 -10.33 4.95
N SER A 69 -2.58 -9.94 5.66
CA SER A 69 -2.47 -9.59 7.07
C SER A 69 -3.78 -9.80 7.82
N SER A 70 -3.64 -9.92 9.12
CA SER A 70 -4.74 -9.99 10.07
C SER A 70 -4.45 -9.03 11.21
N PHE A 71 -5.41 -8.17 11.52
CA PHE A 71 -5.39 -7.27 12.66
C PHE A 71 -6.57 -7.62 13.58
N VAL A 72 -6.36 -7.48 14.88
CA VAL A 72 -7.40 -7.62 15.90
C VAL A 72 -7.35 -6.39 16.79
N PHE A 73 -8.29 -5.50 16.56
CA PHE A 73 -8.50 -4.29 17.36
C PHE A 73 -9.40 -4.65 18.53
N THR A 74 -8.98 -4.30 19.75
CA THR A 74 -9.72 -4.60 20.97
C THR A 74 -9.80 -3.35 21.84
N ASN A 75 -11.02 -3.00 22.24
CA ASN A 75 -11.23 -1.98 23.26
C ASN A 75 -10.90 -2.60 24.65
N PRO A 76 -9.87 -2.12 25.36
CA PRO A 76 -9.46 -2.70 26.63
C PRO A 76 -10.48 -2.47 27.76
N GLU A 77 -11.39 -1.50 27.63
CA GLU A 77 -12.38 -1.18 28.66
C GLU A 77 -13.56 -2.17 28.69
N ASN A 78 -13.93 -2.74 27.55
CA ASN A 78 -15.11 -3.60 27.41
C ASN A 78 -14.85 -4.97 26.75
N GLY A 79 -13.66 -5.19 26.18
CA GLY A 79 -13.27 -6.41 25.49
C GLY A 79 -13.92 -6.62 24.12
N ALA A 80 -14.62 -5.62 23.57
CA ALA A 80 -15.15 -5.67 22.22
C ALA A 80 -14.01 -5.64 21.20
N SER A 81 -14.13 -6.43 20.13
CA SER A 81 -13.08 -6.54 19.12
C SER A 81 -13.62 -6.48 17.69
N VAL A 82 -12.80 -5.92 16.81
CA VAL A 82 -12.96 -5.92 15.35
C VAL A 82 -11.74 -6.61 14.75
N ILE A 83 -11.99 -7.57 13.88
CA ILE A 83 -10.97 -8.30 13.13
C ILE A 83 -10.94 -7.73 11.73
N VAL A 84 -9.75 -7.30 11.28
CA VAL A 84 -9.51 -6.90 9.90
C VAL A 84 -8.63 -7.92 9.24
N HIS A 85 -9.04 -8.39 8.07
CA HIS A 85 -8.22 -9.26 7.25
C HIS A 85 -8.09 -8.72 5.84
N ASN A 86 -6.87 -8.68 5.32
CA ASN A 86 -6.61 -8.34 3.94
C ASN A 86 -5.79 -9.43 3.23
N ALA A 87 -5.97 -9.49 1.93
CA ALA A 87 -5.23 -10.34 1.00
C ALA A 87 -5.32 -9.68 -0.38
N TYR A 88 -4.45 -8.71 -0.62
CA TYR A 88 -4.48 -7.88 -1.82
C TYR A 88 -3.11 -7.76 -2.47
N SER A 89 -3.10 -7.28 -3.70
CA SER A 89 -1.91 -6.80 -4.39
C SER A 89 -2.07 -5.33 -4.70
N PHE A 90 -1.00 -4.58 -4.56
CA PHE A 90 -0.91 -3.21 -5.05
C PHE A 90 0.22 -3.09 -6.07
N SER A 91 0.04 -2.22 -7.05
CA SER A 91 1.11 -1.78 -7.93
C SER A 91 1.04 -0.29 -8.16
N ASP A 92 2.21 0.29 -8.36
CA ASP A 92 2.44 1.70 -8.60
C ASP A 92 3.31 1.87 -9.85
N ALA A 93 2.93 2.83 -10.69
CA ALA A 93 3.65 3.21 -11.89
C ALA A 93 3.59 4.72 -12.07
N LEU A 94 4.74 5.36 -12.28
CA LEU A 94 4.78 6.74 -12.74
C LEU A 94 4.23 6.80 -14.18
N ILE A 95 3.07 7.43 -14.36
CA ILE A 95 2.43 7.52 -15.69
C ILE A 95 2.67 8.87 -16.38
N SER A 96 3.01 9.93 -15.64
CA SER A 96 3.39 11.22 -16.23
C SER A 96 4.12 12.14 -15.25
N GLY A 97 4.86 13.11 -15.80
CA GLY A 97 5.47 14.21 -15.03
C GLY A 97 6.94 14.01 -14.64
N ASP A 98 7.41 14.84 -13.70
CA ASP A 98 8.77 14.81 -13.14
C ASP A 98 8.71 14.32 -11.70
N PRO A 99 9.41 13.22 -11.33
CA PRO A 99 9.47 12.71 -9.96
C PRO A 99 9.98 13.71 -8.91
N ASN A 100 10.63 14.81 -9.33
CA ASN A 100 11.06 15.88 -8.42
C ASN A 100 10.18 17.14 -8.51
N GLY A 101 9.13 17.13 -9.34
CA GLY A 101 8.18 18.21 -9.56
C GLY A 101 6.75 17.66 -9.59
N ILE A 102 5.92 18.16 -10.50
CA ILE A 102 4.56 17.62 -10.65
C ILE A 102 4.62 16.26 -11.35
N ASN A 103 4.08 15.23 -10.71
CA ASN A 103 4.00 13.87 -11.24
C ASN A 103 2.66 13.21 -10.91
N VAL A 104 2.30 12.22 -11.72
CA VAL A 104 1.09 11.42 -11.57
C VAL A 104 1.46 9.94 -11.59
N HIS A 105 0.96 9.23 -10.58
CA HIS A 105 1.14 7.80 -10.38
C HIS A 105 -0.18 7.07 -10.58
N GLU A 106 -0.18 5.98 -11.35
CA GLU A 106 -1.28 5.04 -11.38
C GLU A 106 -1.08 4.00 -10.28
N TRP A 107 -2.00 3.99 -9.32
CA TRP A 107 -2.07 2.99 -8.26
C TRP A 107 -3.18 2.00 -8.57
N VAL A 108 -2.83 0.72 -8.57
CA VAL A 108 -3.76 -0.37 -8.85
C VAL A 108 -3.84 -1.30 -7.65
N PHE A 109 -5.02 -1.35 -7.03
CA PHE A 109 -5.36 -2.27 -5.95
C PHE A 109 -6.16 -3.43 -6.53
N LYS A 110 -5.83 -4.67 -6.15
CA LYS A 110 -6.56 -5.88 -6.56
C LYS A 110 -6.68 -6.88 -5.43
N GLY A 111 -7.83 -7.52 -5.30
CA GLY A 111 -8.06 -8.60 -4.35
C GLY A 111 -8.94 -8.17 -3.18
N ASN A 112 -8.63 -8.68 -1.99
CA ASN A 112 -9.33 -8.37 -0.75
C ASN A 112 -8.57 -7.27 0.00
N ALA A 113 -8.82 -6.01 -0.35
CA ALA A 113 -8.14 -4.88 0.29
C ALA A 113 -8.45 -4.83 1.78
N GLU A 114 -9.69 -5.12 2.17
CA GLU A 114 -10.07 -5.14 3.57
C GLU A 114 -11.36 -5.92 3.83
N LEU A 115 -11.38 -6.76 4.86
CA LEU A 115 -12.58 -7.40 5.37
C LEU A 115 -12.66 -7.19 6.88
N LEU A 116 -13.63 -6.39 7.32
CA LEU A 116 -13.86 -6.08 8.72
C LEU A 116 -14.96 -6.98 9.27
N ARG A 117 -14.70 -7.61 10.40
CA ARG A 117 -15.67 -8.45 11.11
C ARG A 117 -15.71 -8.12 12.59
N ALA A 118 -16.90 -8.22 13.18
CA ALA A 118 -17.04 -8.28 14.62
C ALA A 118 -16.49 -9.63 15.15
N SER A 119 -16.22 -9.71 16.45
CA SER A 119 -15.72 -10.91 17.11
C SER A 119 -16.67 -12.12 17.03
N ASP A 120 -17.97 -11.89 16.79
CA ASP A 120 -18.96 -12.94 16.55
C ASP A 120 -18.98 -13.47 15.10
N GLY A 121 -18.13 -12.91 14.23
CA GLY A 121 -17.99 -13.27 12.81
C GLY A 121 -18.88 -12.45 11.86
N GLY A 122 -19.75 -11.58 12.37
CA GLY A 122 -20.56 -10.67 11.56
C GLY A 122 -19.70 -9.75 10.70
N VAL A 123 -20.03 -9.61 9.41
CA VAL A 123 -19.32 -8.68 8.51
C VAL A 123 -19.77 -7.26 8.78
N LEU A 124 -18.81 -6.38 9.07
CA LEU A 124 -19.04 -4.94 9.26
C LEU A 124 -18.82 -4.17 7.96
N GLY A 125 -17.79 -4.55 7.21
CA GLY A 125 -17.41 -3.92 5.95
C GLY A 125 -16.55 -4.84 5.10
N HIS A 126 -16.57 -4.65 3.79
CA HIS A 126 -15.77 -5.43 2.86
C HIS A 126 -15.36 -4.55 1.68
N ASP A 127 -14.07 -4.28 1.56
CA ASP A 127 -13.45 -3.69 0.37
C ASP A 127 -12.71 -4.76 -0.44
N LYS A 128 -13.20 -5.02 -1.64
CA LYS A 128 -12.64 -6.02 -2.54
C LYS A 128 -12.88 -5.68 -4.00
N GLY A 129 -12.04 -6.25 -4.84
CA GLY A 129 -12.19 -6.17 -6.29
C GLY A 129 -10.95 -5.56 -6.91
N GLN A 130 -11.14 -4.68 -7.88
CA GLN A 130 -10.05 -3.90 -8.47
C GLN A 130 -10.39 -2.41 -8.42
N LEU A 131 -9.47 -1.61 -7.90
CA LEU A 131 -9.52 -0.16 -7.91
C LEU A 131 -8.27 0.37 -8.61
N VAL A 132 -8.46 1.29 -9.54
CA VAL A 132 -7.38 2.02 -10.21
C VAL A 132 -7.57 3.49 -9.91
N VAL A 133 -6.55 4.14 -9.37
CA VAL A 133 -6.56 5.56 -9.04
C VAL A 133 -5.31 6.24 -9.58
N ASP A 134 -5.48 7.45 -10.07
CA ASP A 134 -4.38 8.34 -10.40
C ASP A 134 -4.13 9.27 -9.21
N VAL A 135 -2.90 9.30 -8.72
CA VAL A 135 -2.48 10.14 -7.60
C VAL A 135 -1.51 11.19 -8.09
N THR A 136 -1.79 12.45 -7.79
CA THR A 136 -0.96 13.59 -8.20
C THR A 136 -0.19 14.16 -7.03
N TRP A 137 1.11 14.38 -7.24
CA TRP A 137 2.03 15.00 -6.28
C TRP A 137 2.71 16.23 -6.88
N ASP A 138 3.17 17.13 -6.02
CA ASP A 138 4.11 18.20 -6.36
C ASP A 138 5.36 18.12 -5.47
N GLY A 139 6.51 17.91 -6.10
CA GLY A 139 7.80 17.72 -5.46
C GLY A 139 8.25 16.26 -5.50
N PRO A 140 9.24 15.89 -4.67
CA PRO A 140 9.78 14.54 -4.65
C PRO A 140 8.69 13.50 -4.43
N GLU A 141 8.64 12.49 -5.28
CA GLU A 141 7.72 11.36 -5.22
C GLU A 141 7.56 10.80 -3.78
N PHE A 142 6.31 10.59 -3.35
CA PHE A 142 5.89 10.14 -2.00
C PHE A 142 6.35 10.96 -0.79
N SER A 143 7.03 12.09 -1.00
CA SER A 143 7.48 13.00 0.08
C SER A 143 7.16 14.47 -0.19
N GLY A 144 6.65 14.77 -1.39
CA GLY A 144 6.12 16.05 -1.81
C GLY A 144 4.69 16.27 -1.35
N GLN A 145 4.10 17.37 -1.82
CA GLN A 145 2.72 17.73 -1.51
C GLN A 145 1.75 16.86 -2.30
N PHE A 146 0.84 16.18 -1.61
CA PHE A 146 -0.32 15.55 -2.24
C PHE A 146 -1.25 16.62 -2.83
N LEU A 147 -1.52 16.54 -4.13
CA LEU A 147 -2.42 17.47 -4.82
C LEU A 147 -3.81 16.89 -5.04
N GLY A 148 -3.93 15.58 -5.21
CA GLY A 148 -5.23 14.95 -5.39
C GLY A 148 -5.18 13.50 -5.83
N LEU A 149 -6.37 12.90 -5.83
CA LEU A 149 -6.61 11.54 -6.26
C LEU A 149 -7.84 11.50 -7.17
N GLN A 150 -7.75 10.74 -8.25
CA GLN A 150 -8.86 10.50 -9.17
C GLN A 150 -9.07 8.99 -9.32
N ILE A 151 -10.32 8.53 -9.16
CA ILE A 151 -10.68 7.15 -9.47
C ILE A 151 -10.79 7.00 -10.99
N VAL A 152 -9.97 6.13 -11.56
CA VAL A 152 -9.96 5.78 -12.98
C VAL A 152 -10.93 4.62 -13.24
N THR A 153 -10.95 3.62 -12.37
CA THR A 153 -11.85 2.48 -12.46
C THR A 153 -12.12 1.90 -11.08
N ASP A 154 -13.38 1.58 -10.80
CA ASP A 154 -13.81 0.87 -9.59
C ASP A 154 -14.64 -0.35 -9.98
N HIS A 155 -14.05 -1.53 -9.81
CA HIS A 155 -14.70 -2.83 -9.95
C HIS A 155 -14.76 -3.53 -8.58
N GLY A 156 -15.55 -2.98 -7.67
CA GLY A 156 -15.69 -3.52 -6.32
C GLY A 156 -16.66 -2.75 -5.44
N GLY A 157 -16.90 -1.48 -5.78
CA GLY A 157 -17.67 -0.54 -4.97
C GLY A 157 -16.89 -0.17 -3.71
N HIS A 158 -15.62 0.20 -3.86
CA HIS A 158 -14.58 0.40 -2.82
C HIS A 158 -14.97 1.56 -1.87
N GLY A 159 -16.05 1.37 -1.12
CA GLY A 159 -16.65 2.40 -0.28
C GLY A 159 -15.80 2.72 0.94
N LEU A 160 -15.15 1.71 1.51
CA LEU A 160 -14.25 1.88 2.65
C LEU A 160 -13.03 2.72 2.27
N PHE A 161 -12.45 2.50 1.08
CA PHE A 161 -11.42 3.38 0.53
C PHE A 161 -11.84 4.86 0.52
N ALA A 162 -13.10 5.17 0.20
CA ALA A 162 -13.58 6.55 0.10
C ALA A 162 -14.01 7.16 1.45
N THR A 163 -14.58 6.37 2.36
CA THR A 163 -15.18 6.88 3.60
C THR A 163 -14.34 6.63 4.85
N GLY A 164 -13.36 5.72 4.77
CA GLY A 164 -12.59 5.21 5.90
C GLY A 164 -13.41 4.33 6.85
N ASP A 165 -12.71 3.71 7.78
CA ASP A 165 -13.24 2.59 8.57
C ASP A 165 -13.81 3.01 9.91
N CYS A 166 -13.50 4.22 10.37
CA CYS A 166 -13.90 4.71 11.70
C CYS A 166 -15.43 4.68 11.92
N SER A 167 -16.21 4.86 10.86
CA SER A 167 -17.68 4.76 10.93
C SER A 167 -18.19 3.36 11.29
N LEU A 168 -17.39 2.32 11.04
CA LEU A 168 -17.66 0.93 11.40
C LEU A 168 -16.98 0.54 12.71
N PHE A 169 -15.72 0.95 12.90
CA PHE A 169 -14.95 0.64 14.10
C PHE A 169 -15.55 1.21 15.38
N VAL A 170 -15.85 2.51 15.39
CA VAL A 170 -16.31 3.21 16.61
C VAL A 170 -17.54 2.54 17.22
N PRO A 171 -18.63 2.29 16.48
CA PRO A 171 -19.79 1.58 17.06
C PRO A 171 -19.47 0.13 17.40
N ALA A 172 -18.71 -0.60 16.59
CA ALA A 172 -18.41 -2.02 16.85
C ALA A 172 -17.52 -2.25 18.07
N LEU A 173 -16.61 -1.32 18.37
CA LEU A 173 -15.76 -1.33 19.56
C LEU A 173 -16.44 -0.67 20.78
N GLY A 174 -17.62 -0.07 20.62
CA GLY A 174 -18.33 0.63 21.68
C GLY A 174 -17.56 1.86 22.18
N LEU A 175 -17.03 2.67 21.26
CA LEU A 175 -16.23 3.87 21.55
C LEU A 175 -17.03 5.18 21.48
N GLY A 176 -18.35 5.11 21.28
CA GLY A 176 -19.26 6.24 21.18
C GLY A 176 -19.89 6.69 22.49
#